data_AF-A0A5I4HNW6-F1
#
_entry.id   AF-A0A5I4HNW6-F1
#
_cell.length_a   1.000
_cell.length_b   1.000
_cell.length_c   1.000
_cell.angle_alpha   90.00
_cell.angle_beta   90.00
_cell.angle_gamma   90.00
#
_symmetry.space_group_name_H-M   'P 1'
#
loop_
_entity.id
_entity.type
_entity.pdbx_description
1 polymer ?
#
loop_
_entity_poly.entity_id
_entity_poly.type
_entity_poly.pdbx_seq_one_letter_code
_entity_poly.pdbx_strand_id
1 'polypeptide(L)'
;MFVFAVINDPKYPNKLTQKNYDEITKRSYPYIQKYNGEYASYAICPACMNPVRLVNKNSNERVSGTLYAMHVKYSVNDLAGYEQSNYDNCDLRNPTRMDEKIRRPPSQDGISNEIKDKIRNHFDLLVQIMKRITSINFTDVILSKMLDDFVLNKGHTYRAITPLNIPYSFLYMTEAKDLYGCKVSNKMADEINQKSEQFMCGNYNTVGRRKNAKGKKIIFFFSDHKLSSVDKSQTIQLNIAELGYNDNPEDGEILYKGIIDIDNTIFDNYIRNKNNMLSLAKSKL
;
A
#
# COMPACT_ATOMS: atom_id res chain seq x y z
N MET A 1 14.56 -1.90 0.84
CA MET A 1 13.26 -1.22 1.07
C MET A 1 13.38 0.26 0.74
N PHE A 2 12.27 0.95 0.41
CA PHE A 2 12.23 2.40 0.09
C PHE A 2 11.59 3.24 1.18
N VAL A 3 11.65 2.76 2.40
CA VAL A 3 11.22 3.50 3.56
C VAL A 3 12.32 3.44 4.60
N PHE A 4 12.33 4.42 5.48
CA PHE A 4 13.20 4.44 6.66
C PHE A 4 12.52 5.18 7.80
N ALA A 5 12.93 4.90 9.02
CA ALA A 5 12.51 5.62 10.21
C ALA A 5 13.71 6.22 10.94
N VAL A 6 13.42 7.08 11.91
CA VAL A 6 14.40 7.82 12.70
C VAL A 6 14.19 7.57 14.19
N ILE A 7 15.19 7.85 15.02
CA ILE A 7 15.21 7.47 16.45
C ILE A 7 14.03 8.05 17.21
N ASN A 8 13.70 9.31 16.93
CA ASN A 8 12.61 10.00 17.64
C ASN A 8 11.22 9.50 17.21
N ASP A 9 11.16 8.64 16.18
CA ASP A 9 9.93 8.21 15.55
C ASP A 9 10.12 6.87 14.79
N PRO A 10 10.53 5.80 15.47
CA PRO A 10 11.11 4.61 14.84
C PRO A 10 10.07 3.73 14.15
N LYS A 11 8.80 3.88 14.51
CA LYS A 11 7.66 3.15 13.91
C LYS A 11 7.12 3.82 12.66
N TYR A 12 7.55 5.04 12.35
CA TYR A 12 6.95 5.80 11.27
C TYR A 12 7.78 5.74 9.98
N PRO A 13 7.17 5.28 8.88
CA PRO A 13 7.86 5.15 7.61
C PRO A 13 7.97 6.51 6.90
N ASN A 14 9.21 6.96 6.64
CA ASN A 14 9.51 8.06 5.73
C ASN A 14 9.86 7.51 4.35
N LYS A 15 9.38 8.15 3.29
CA LYS A 15 9.74 7.78 1.92
C LYS A 15 11.22 8.01 1.71
N LEU A 16 11.94 6.99 1.27
CA LEU A 16 13.37 7.07 1.02
C LEU A 16 13.62 7.78 -0.31
N THR A 17 14.11 9.01 -0.20
CA THR A 17 14.79 9.75 -1.26
C THR A 17 16.05 10.35 -0.66
N GLN A 18 17.02 10.70 -1.51
CA GLN A 18 18.23 11.38 -1.05
C GLN A 18 17.89 12.64 -0.27
N LYS A 19 17.02 13.47 -0.85
CA LYS A 19 16.54 14.73 -0.26
C LYS A 19 15.88 14.49 1.09
N ASN A 20 14.89 13.60 1.18
CA ASN A 20 14.17 13.33 2.42
C ASN A 20 15.12 12.84 3.52
N TYR A 21 16.02 11.91 3.19
CA TYR A 21 16.97 11.41 4.16
C TYR A 21 17.91 12.51 4.67
N ASP A 22 18.50 13.29 3.78
CA ASP A 22 19.44 14.34 4.17
C ASP A 22 18.76 15.46 4.96
N GLU A 23 17.54 15.85 4.58
CA GLU A 23 16.76 16.87 5.29
C GLU A 23 16.32 16.41 6.68
N ILE A 24 15.93 15.15 6.84
CA ILE A 24 15.49 14.61 8.14
C ILE A 24 16.68 14.36 9.06
N THR A 25 17.72 13.68 8.56
CA THR A 25 18.87 13.25 9.37
C THR A 25 19.93 14.34 9.56
N LYS A 26 19.82 15.44 8.82
CA LYS A 26 20.82 16.52 8.75
C LYS A 26 22.23 16.02 8.42
N ARG A 27 22.34 14.82 7.85
CA ARG A 27 23.61 14.12 7.58
C ARG A 27 24.53 14.11 8.81
N SER A 28 23.97 14.02 10.00
CA SER A 28 24.72 14.06 11.26
C SER A 28 24.72 12.72 11.97
N TYR A 29 25.59 12.61 12.98
CA TYR A 29 25.48 11.56 13.99
C TYR A 29 24.06 11.57 14.62
N PRO A 30 23.48 10.41 14.95
CA PRO A 30 24.00 9.04 14.81
C PRO A 30 23.71 8.39 13.44
N TYR A 31 23.11 9.10 12.49
CA TYR A 31 22.77 8.54 11.18
C TYR A 31 23.98 8.41 10.27
N ILE A 32 25.00 9.27 10.43
CA ILE A 32 26.26 9.16 9.69
C ILE A 32 27.35 8.66 10.64
N GLN A 33 27.93 7.50 10.33
CA GLN A 33 28.98 6.88 11.14
C GLN A 33 30.08 6.28 10.27
N LYS A 34 31.29 6.11 10.85
CA LYS A 34 32.39 5.42 10.17
C LYS A 34 32.12 3.91 10.14
N TYR A 35 32.28 3.31 8.97
CA TYR A 35 32.16 1.87 8.75
C TYR A 35 33.16 1.46 7.67
N ASN A 36 34.04 0.51 7.97
CA ASN A 36 35.11 0.05 7.07
C ASN A 36 35.96 1.20 6.46
N GLY A 37 36.29 2.21 7.26
CA GLY A 37 37.12 3.35 6.82
C GLY A 37 36.38 4.45 6.06
N GLU A 38 35.09 4.27 5.75
CA GLU A 38 34.26 5.24 5.04
C GLU A 38 33.07 5.71 5.88
N TYR A 39 32.42 6.80 5.47
CA TYR A 39 31.15 7.23 6.09
C TYR A 39 29.98 6.44 5.50
N ALA A 40 29.29 5.69 6.36
CA ALA A 40 28.03 5.04 6.05
C ALA A 40 26.85 5.87 6.54
N SER A 41 25.74 5.81 5.79
CA SER A 41 24.44 6.39 6.15
C SER A 41 23.53 5.31 6.69
N TYR A 42 23.05 5.45 7.92
CA TYR A 42 22.19 4.53 8.63
C TYR A 42 20.81 5.13 8.94
N ALA A 43 19.84 4.26 9.20
CA ALA A 43 18.50 4.59 9.66
C ALA A 43 17.90 3.38 10.40
N ILE A 44 16.60 3.46 10.71
CA ILE A 44 15.84 2.38 11.36
C ILE A 44 14.85 1.77 10.36
N CYS A 45 14.64 0.45 10.42
CA CYS A 45 13.53 -0.19 9.71
C CYS A 45 12.20 0.06 10.46
N PRO A 46 11.18 0.68 9.82
CA PRO A 46 9.90 0.92 10.49
C PRO A 46 9.08 -0.35 10.78
N ALA A 47 9.43 -1.49 10.17
CA ALA A 47 8.72 -2.75 10.39
C ALA A 47 9.31 -3.58 11.54
N CYS A 48 10.63 -3.67 11.65
CA CYS A 48 11.29 -4.57 12.60
C CYS A 48 12.21 -3.88 13.61
N MET A 49 12.32 -2.55 13.56
CA MET A 49 13.14 -1.70 14.43
C MET A 49 14.66 -1.92 14.32
N ASN A 50 15.12 -2.89 13.53
CA ASN A 50 16.54 -3.11 13.33
C ASN A 50 17.20 -1.98 12.51
N PRO A 51 18.52 -1.77 12.69
CA PRO A 51 19.27 -0.83 11.89
C PRO A 51 19.31 -1.21 10.42
N VAL A 52 19.29 -0.19 9.58
CA VAL A 52 19.46 -0.31 8.13
C VAL A 52 20.52 0.66 7.65
N ARG A 53 21.25 0.27 6.59
CA ARG A 53 22.21 1.11 5.89
C ARG A 53 21.65 1.50 4.52
N LEU A 54 21.78 2.77 4.16
CA LEU A 54 21.47 3.26 2.83
C LEU A 54 22.57 2.79 1.87
N VAL A 55 22.16 2.16 0.77
CA VAL A 55 23.02 1.70 -0.31
C VAL A 55 22.74 2.54 -1.56
N ASN A 56 23.74 2.73 -2.40
CA ASN A 56 23.66 3.52 -3.65
C ASN A 56 23.41 5.02 -3.46
N LYS A 57 23.66 5.57 -2.27
CA LYS A 57 23.54 7.01 -1.98
C LYS A 57 24.36 7.90 -2.94
N ASN A 58 25.52 7.41 -3.37
CA ASN A 58 26.47 8.12 -4.24
C ASN A 58 26.79 7.35 -5.53
N SER A 59 26.00 6.34 -5.92
CA SER A 59 26.39 5.45 -7.02
C SER A 59 25.93 5.99 -8.37
N ASN A 60 26.85 6.60 -9.11
CA ASN A 60 26.70 6.77 -10.56
C ASN A 60 27.10 5.50 -11.34
N GLU A 61 27.60 4.45 -10.65
CA GLU A 61 28.36 3.35 -11.27
C GLU A 61 27.75 1.93 -11.10
N ARG A 62 26.54 1.77 -10.55
CA ARG A 62 25.91 0.44 -10.38
C ARG A 62 24.63 0.31 -11.21
N VAL A 63 24.45 -0.87 -11.82
CA VAL A 63 23.42 -1.20 -12.83
C VAL A 63 21.98 -0.81 -12.48
N SER A 64 21.59 -0.74 -11.20
CA SER A 64 20.23 -0.26 -10.85
C SER A 64 20.14 1.21 -10.44
N GLY A 65 21.24 1.88 -10.08
CA GLY A 65 21.29 3.29 -9.64
C GLY A 65 20.36 3.69 -8.47
N THR A 66 19.56 2.76 -7.95
CA THR A 66 18.41 3.07 -7.11
C THR A 66 18.85 3.09 -5.65
N LEU A 67 18.56 4.18 -4.94
CA LEU A 67 18.79 4.34 -3.50
C LEU A 67 17.82 3.44 -2.71
N TYR A 68 18.34 2.56 -1.86
CA TYR A 68 17.52 1.71 -0.99
C TYR A 68 18.13 1.56 0.40
N ALA A 69 17.29 1.23 1.38
CA ALA A 69 17.71 0.84 2.72
C ALA A 69 17.84 -0.68 2.84
N MET A 70 18.97 -1.13 3.37
CA MET A 70 19.36 -2.53 3.55
C MET A 70 19.53 -2.84 5.04
N HIS A 71 18.91 -3.90 5.53
CA HIS A 71 19.12 -4.37 6.89
C HIS A 71 20.58 -4.76 7.13
N VAL A 72 21.10 -4.41 8.30
CA VAL A 72 22.43 -4.85 8.75
C VAL A 72 22.28 -5.82 9.93
N LYS A 73 23.24 -6.74 10.07
CA LYS A 73 23.24 -7.79 11.11
C LYS A 73 24.10 -7.44 12.32
N TYR A 74 24.07 -6.17 12.71
CA TYR A 74 24.84 -5.64 13.83
C TYR A 74 24.17 -4.39 14.37
N SER A 75 24.31 -4.13 15.66
CA SER A 75 23.81 -2.91 16.28
C SER A 75 24.59 -1.69 15.78
N VAL A 76 23.89 -0.57 15.61
CA VAL A 76 24.51 0.72 15.26
C VAL A 76 24.42 1.63 16.47
N ASN A 77 25.59 2.06 16.96
CA ASN A 77 25.72 2.82 18.21
C ASN A 77 24.83 4.07 18.18
N ASP A 78 24.16 4.32 19.29
CA ASP A 78 23.21 5.43 19.50
C ASP A 78 22.10 5.56 18.44
N LEU A 79 21.86 4.52 17.63
CA LEU A 79 20.82 4.50 16.60
C LEU A 79 19.80 3.38 16.82
N ALA A 80 20.23 2.12 16.76
CA ALA A 80 19.34 0.97 16.91
C ALA A 80 20.11 -0.32 17.23
N GLY A 81 19.53 -1.12 18.13
CA GLY A 81 19.98 -2.48 18.41
C GLY A 81 19.56 -3.46 17.31
N TYR A 82 20.39 -4.48 17.09
CA TYR A 82 20.08 -5.59 16.19
C TYR A 82 19.42 -6.75 16.95
N GLU A 83 18.24 -7.15 16.50
CA GLU A 83 17.53 -8.33 16.97
C GLU A 83 17.32 -9.36 15.84
N GLN A 84 17.89 -10.56 15.99
CA GLN A 84 17.86 -11.62 14.97
C GLN A 84 16.42 -12.08 14.66
N SER A 85 15.59 -12.26 15.69
CA SER A 85 14.19 -12.68 15.53
C SER A 85 13.37 -11.67 14.72
N ASN A 86 13.56 -10.38 14.97
CA ASN A 86 12.92 -9.29 14.23
C ASN A 86 13.44 -9.22 12.79
N TYR A 87 14.74 -9.47 12.57
CA TYR A 87 15.35 -9.49 11.24
C TYR A 87 14.76 -10.59 10.35
N ASP A 88 14.63 -11.81 10.89
CA ASP A 88 14.14 -12.97 10.13
C ASP A 88 12.67 -12.86 9.75
N ASN A 89 11.91 -12.15 10.59
CA ASN A 89 10.47 -11.97 10.46
C ASN A 89 10.05 -10.63 9.82
N CYS A 90 11.00 -9.83 9.33
CA CYS A 90 10.71 -8.51 8.78
C CYS A 90 10.06 -8.59 7.38
N ASP A 91 8.83 -8.10 7.27
CA ASP A 91 8.07 -8.07 6.00
C ASP A 91 8.68 -7.13 4.95
N LEU A 92 9.46 -6.11 5.36
CA LEU A 92 10.20 -5.24 4.42
C LEU A 92 11.53 -5.84 3.95
N ARG A 93 12.04 -6.85 4.66
CA ARG A 93 13.25 -7.58 4.26
C ARG A 93 12.90 -8.67 3.26
N ASN A 94 11.87 -9.45 3.57
CA ASN A 94 11.43 -10.59 2.78
C ASN A 94 9.93 -10.49 2.49
N PRO A 95 9.52 -9.59 1.57
CA PRO A 95 8.12 -9.46 1.20
C PRO A 95 7.66 -10.70 0.44
N THR A 96 6.46 -11.17 0.75
CA THR A 96 5.75 -12.25 0.04
C THR A 96 4.67 -11.66 -0.85
N ARG A 97 4.29 -12.36 -1.93
CA ARG A 97 3.20 -11.87 -2.77
C ARG A 97 1.86 -11.93 -2.02
N MET A 98 0.93 -11.04 -2.33
CA MET A 98 -0.39 -11.00 -1.70
C MET A 98 -1.28 -12.19 -2.11
N ASP A 99 -0.99 -12.88 -3.21
CA ASP A 99 -1.63 -14.13 -3.62
C ASP A 99 -0.98 -15.38 -3.00
N GLU A 100 0.14 -15.22 -2.29
CA GLU A 100 0.70 -16.32 -1.51
C GLU A 100 -0.19 -16.60 -0.29
N LYS A 101 -0.66 -17.85 -0.18
CA LYS A 101 -1.54 -18.30 0.92
C LYS A 101 -0.79 -18.56 2.22
N ILE A 102 0.24 -17.76 2.53
CA ILE A 102 1.06 -17.88 3.73
C ILE A 102 0.42 -17.09 4.86
N ARG A 103 0.02 -17.79 5.92
CA ARG A 103 -0.50 -17.19 7.15
C ARG A 103 0.63 -16.88 8.12
N ARG A 104 0.45 -15.85 8.93
CA ARG A 104 1.33 -15.53 10.06
C ARG A 104 1.23 -16.63 11.12
N PRO A 105 2.33 -16.97 11.80
CA PRO A 105 2.28 -17.80 12.98
C PRO A 105 1.64 -17.05 14.16
N PRO A 106 1.08 -17.76 15.17
CA PRO A 106 0.47 -17.14 16.36
C PRO A 106 1.40 -16.20 17.13
N SER A 107 2.72 -16.44 17.08
CA SER A 107 3.73 -15.55 17.68
C SER A 107 3.73 -14.13 17.11
N GLN A 108 3.05 -13.89 15.98
CA GLN A 108 2.91 -12.59 15.32
C GLN A 108 1.48 -12.04 15.38
N ASP A 109 0.60 -12.58 16.23
CA ASP A 109 -0.79 -12.12 16.36
C ASP A 109 -0.91 -10.63 16.72
N GLY A 110 0.12 -10.05 17.36
CA GLY A 110 0.23 -8.62 17.59
C GLY A 110 0.11 -7.78 16.31
N ILE A 111 0.74 -8.22 15.21
CA ILE A 111 0.67 -7.54 13.90
C ILE A 111 -0.74 -7.67 13.31
N SER A 112 -1.34 -8.86 13.43
CA SER A 112 -2.71 -9.10 12.99
C SER A 112 -3.74 -8.26 13.74
N ASN A 113 -3.52 -8.02 15.04
CA ASN A 113 -4.33 -7.10 15.84
C ASN A 113 -4.10 -5.64 15.43
N GLU A 114 -2.85 -5.23 15.21
CA GLU A 114 -2.52 -3.88 14.72
C GLU A 114 -3.24 -3.57 13.39
N ILE A 115 -3.27 -4.51 12.45
CA ILE A 115 -3.96 -4.34 11.17
C ILE A 115 -5.47 -4.13 11.39
N LYS A 116 -6.09 -4.96 12.23
CA LYS A 116 -7.52 -4.82 12.55
C LYS A 116 -7.81 -3.48 13.21
N ASP A 117 -6.98 -3.06 14.15
CA ASP A 117 -7.17 -1.80 14.88
C ASP A 117 -6.97 -0.59 13.98
N LYS A 118 -5.96 -0.59 13.09
CA LYS A 118 -5.78 0.47 12.09
C LYS A 118 -6.99 0.58 11.15
N ILE A 119 -7.51 -0.55 10.64
CA ILE A 119 -8.69 -0.54 9.79
C ILE A 119 -9.91 -0.04 10.57
N ARG A 120 -10.16 -0.55 11.78
CA ARG A 120 -11.32 -0.18 12.61
C ARG A 120 -11.31 1.31 12.99
N ASN A 121 -10.18 1.83 13.43
CA ASN A 121 -10.08 3.18 13.99
C ASN A 121 -9.88 4.27 12.92
N HIS A 122 -9.47 3.88 11.72
CA HIS A 122 -9.14 4.81 10.63
C HIS A 122 -9.76 4.39 9.29
N PHE A 123 -10.92 3.72 9.31
CA PHE A 123 -11.60 3.28 8.10
C PHE A 123 -11.94 4.46 7.17
N ASP A 124 -12.31 5.60 7.74
CA ASP A 124 -12.57 6.84 7.01
C ASP A 124 -11.36 7.30 6.18
N LEU A 125 -10.15 7.21 6.76
CA LEU A 125 -8.91 7.54 6.07
C LEU A 125 -8.55 6.47 5.04
N LEU A 126 -8.77 5.19 5.34
CA LEU A 126 -8.58 4.10 4.41
C LEU A 126 -9.43 4.30 3.15
N VAL A 127 -10.72 4.65 3.29
CA VAL A 127 -11.62 4.96 2.16
C VAL A 127 -11.12 6.14 1.34
N GLN A 128 -10.65 7.22 1.98
CA GLN A 128 -10.09 8.37 1.28
C GLN A 128 -8.84 8.01 0.47
N ILE A 129 -7.96 7.18 1.05
CA ILE A 129 -6.75 6.70 0.35
C ILE A 129 -7.15 5.80 -0.81
N MET A 130 -8.05 4.84 -0.59
CA MET A 130 -8.58 3.95 -1.64
C MET A 130 -9.11 4.76 -2.81
N LYS A 131 -9.95 5.76 -2.54
CA LYS A 131 -10.45 6.68 -3.58
C LYS A 131 -9.34 7.37 -4.34
N ARG A 132 -8.27 7.81 -3.66
CA ARG A 132 -7.13 8.47 -4.30
C ARG A 132 -6.33 7.53 -5.18
N ILE A 133 -6.05 6.31 -4.71
CA ILE A 133 -5.19 5.35 -5.43
C ILE A 133 -5.92 4.66 -6.58
N THR A 134 -7.24 4.43 -6.46
CA THR A 134 -8.05 3.82 -7.53
C THR A 134 -8.71 4.85 -8.43
N SER A 135 -8.86 6.10 -7.98
CA SER A 135 -9.73 7.10 -8.61
C SER A 135 -11.21 6.66 -8.71
N ILE A 136 -11.65 5.76 -7.82
CA ILE A 136 -13.04 5.31 -7.69
C ILE A 136 -13.63 5.85 -6.39
N ASN A 137 -14.77 6.53 -6.49
CA ASN A 137 -15.57 6.89 -5.32
C ASN A 137 -16.56 5.75 -5.03
N PHE A 138 -16.21 4.91 -4.05
CA PHE A 138 -17.01 3.77 -3.63
C PHE A 138 -18.30 4.21 -2.91
N THR A 139 -19.38 3.45 -3.08
CA THR A 139 -20.60 3.60 -2.28
C THR A 139 -20.48 2.83 -0.97
N ASP A 140 -21.27 3.21 0.04
CA ASP A 140 -21.27 2.52 1.35
C ASP A 140 -21.60 1.03 1.23
N VAL A 141 -22.49 0.67 0.31
CA VAL A 141 -22.83 -0.73 0.00
C VAL A 141 -21.60 -1.51 -0.49
N ILE A 142 -20.78 -0.90 -1.35
CA ILE A 142 -19.55 -1.52 -1.83
C ILE A 142 -18.53 -1.62 -0.70
N LEU A 143 -18.33 -0.55 0.07
CA LEU A 143 -17.40 -0.54 1.20
C LEU A 143 -17.73 -1.61 2.25
N SER A 144 -19.02 -1.81 2.56
CA SER A 144 -19.47 -2.90 3.44
C SER A 144 -19.08 -4.27 2.89
N LYS A 145 -19.33 -4.53 1.61
CA LYS A 145 -18.97 -5.80 0.97
C LYS A 145 -17.45 -6.04 0.92
N MET A 146 -16.64 -4.98 0.80
CA MET A 146 -15.18 -5.09 0.86
C MET A 146 -14.69 -5.45 2.26
N LEU A 147 -15.33 -4.91 3.31
CA LEU A 147 -15.08 -5.30 4.69
C LEU A 147 -15.46 -6.76 4.94
N ASP A 148 -16.62 -7.20 4.45
CA ASP A 148 -17.08 -8.59 4.58
C ASP A 148 -16.07 -9.57 3.97
N ASP A 149 -15.57 -9.31 2.76
CA ASP A 149 -14.53 -10.13 2.14
C ASP A 149 -13.26 -10.17 2.99
N PHE A 150 -12.77 -9.01 3.44
CA PHE A 150 -11.55 -8.93 4.23
C PHE A 150 -11.65 -9.73 5.54
N VAL A 151 -12.83 -9.71 6.18
CA VAL A 151 -13.13 -10.50 7.37
C VAL A 151 -13.22 -11.99 7.04
N LEU A 152 -14.01 -12.36 6.02
CA LEU A 152 -14.23 -13.74 5.61
C LEU A 152 -12.93 -14.43 5.21
N ASN A 153 -12.10 -13.74 4.42
CA ASN A 153 -10.78 -14.22 4.00
C ASN A 153 -9.75 -14.20 5.14
N LYS A 154 -10.09 -13.61 6.30
CA LYS A 154 -9.17 -13.36 7.43
C LYS A 154 -7.92 -12.61 6.95
N GLY A 155 -8.08 -11.58 6.13
CA GLY A 155 -6.99 -10.85 5.47
C GLY A 155 -5.86 -10.46 6.44
N HIS A 156 -6.20 -9.95 7.61
CA HIS A 156 -5.27 -9.57 8.69
C HIS A 156 -4.27 -10.67 9.13
N THR A 157 -4.51 -11.95 8.82
CA THR A 157 -3.62 -13.06 9.17
C THR A 157 -2.63 -13.44 8.07
N TYR A 158 -2.73 -12.90 6.85
CA TYR A 158 -1.78 -13.18 5.79
C TYR A 158 -0.45 -12.46 6.02
N ARG A 159 0.66 -13.15 5.81
CA ARG A 159 2.02 -12.57 5.96
C ARG A 159 2.24 -11.35 5.06
N ALA A 160 1.71 -11.38 3.84
CA ALA A 160 1.85 -10.29 2.87
C ALA A 160 1.11 -8.98 3.27
N ILE A 161 0.17 -9.04 4.20
CA ILE A 161 -0.67 -7.90 4.62
C ILE A 161 -0.05 -7.29 5.85
N THR A 162 0.63 -6.17 5.72
CA THR A 162 1.42 -5.53 6.78
C THR A 162 0.76 -4.22 7.22
N PRO A 163 1.09 -3.68 8.41
CA PRO A 163 0.63 -2.36 8.83
C PRO A 163 1.00 -1.23 7.86
N LEU A 164 2.04 -1.43 7.04
CA LEU A 164 2.58 -0.46 6.09
C LEU A 164 1.94 -0.54 4.70
N ASN A 165 1.15 -1.56 4.38
CA ASN A 165 0.53 -1.71 3.06
C ASN A 165 -1.00 -1.93 3.11
N ILE A 166 -1.64 -1.62 4.24
CA ILE A 166 -3.09 -1.85 4.45
C ILE A 166 -3.95 -1.34 3.29
N PRO A 167 -3.77 -0.11 2.75
CA PRO A 167 -4.64 0.36 1.66
C PRO A 167 -4.61 -0.52 0.41
N TYR A 168 -3.45 -1.03 0.06
CA TYR A 168 -3.24 -1.84 -1.14
C TYR A 168 -3.66 -3.28 -0.92
N SER A 169 -3.29 -3.85 0.23
CA SER A 169 -3.65 -5.22 0.59
C SER A 169 -5.14 -5.38 0.86
N PHE A 170 -5.81 -4.36 1.43
CA PHE A 170 -7.27 -4.35 1.60
C PHE A 170 -7.99 -4.40 0.24
N LEU A 171 -7.54 -3.58 -0.72
CA LEU A 171 -8.05 -3.63 -2.10
C LEU A 171 -7.80 -5.01 -2.73
N TYR A 172 -6.58 -5.54 -2.60
CA TYR A 172 -6.22 -6.82 -3.21
C TYR A 172 -6.95 -8.03 -2.61
N MET A 173 -7.35 -7.97 -1.34
CA MET A 173 -8.14 -9.02 -0.67
C MET A 173 -9.64 -8.94 -0.94
N THR A 174 -10.08 -7.97 -1.73
CA THR A 174 -11.48 -7.79 -2.12
C THR A 174 -11.75 -8.61 -3.38
N GLU A 175 -12.79 -9.45 -3.33
CA GLU A 175 -13.32 -10.16 -4.50
C GLU A 175 -14.01 -9.18 -5.45
N ALA A 176 -14.21 -9.58 -6.72
CA ALA A 176 -14.85 -8.72 -7.70
C ALA A 176 -16.14 -8.04 -7.17
N LYS A 177 -16.22 -6.71 -7.28
CA LYS A 177 -17.35 -5.91 -6.81
C LYS A 177 -18.02 -5.16 -7.95
N ASP A 178 -19.31 -4.92 -7.80
CA ASP A 178 -20.10 -4.13 -8.74
C ASP A 178 -19.61 -2.67 -8.76
N LEU A 179 -19.33 -2.14 -9.94
CA LEU A 179 -18.93 -0.75 -10.14
C LEU A 179 -20.15 0.17 -10.35
N TYR A 180 -21.34 -0.38 -10.53
CA TYR A 180 -22.56 0.39 -10.73
C TYR A 180 -22.81 1.39 -9.58
N GLY A 181 -23.13 2.63 -9.94
CA GLY A 181 -23.36 3.72 -8.99
C GLY A 181 -22.09 4.34 -8.39
N CYS A 182 -20.91 3.78 -8.63
CA CYS A 182 -19.64 4.41 -8.25
C CYS A 182 -19.30 5.57 -9.22
N LYS A 183 -18.54 6.55 -8.73
CA LYS A 183 -17.96 7.59 -9.61
C LYS A 183 -16.52 7.23 -9.96
N VAL A 184 -16.12 7.44 -11.21
CA VAL A 184 -14.78 7.07 -11.69
C VAL A 184 -14.03 8.28 -12.27
N SER A 185 -12.72 8.13 -12.51
CA SER A 185 -11.93 9.13 -13.24
C SER A 185 -12.42 9.35 -14.67
N ASN A 186 -12.09 10.50 -15.27
CA ASN A 186 -12.37 10.76 -16.69
C ASN A 186 -11.83 9.64 -17.58
N LYS A 187 -10.58 9.21 -17.36
CA LYS A 187 -9.95 8.14 -18.15
C LYS A 187 -10.76 6.84 -18.10
N MET A 188 -11.24 6.44 -16.92
CA MET A 188 -12.09 5.24 -16.80
C MET A 188 -13.45 5.45 -17.45
N ALA A 189 -14.03 6.65 -17.30
CA ALA A 189 -15.30 6.98 -17.90
C ALA A 189 -15.26 6.92 -19.43
N ASP A 190 -14.19 7.43 -20.04
CA ASP A 190 -13.96 7.39 -21.48
C ASP A 190 -13.87 5.94 -21.99
N GLU A 191 -13.07 5.11 -21.32
CA GLU A 191 -12.90 3.69 -21.65
C GLU A 191 -14.20 2.90 -21.51
N ILE A 192 -14.97 3.13 -20.43
CA ILE A 192 -16.30 2.53 -20.26
C ILE A 192 -17.25 3.00 -21.36
N ASN A 193 -17.32 4.30 -21.63
CA ASN A 193 -18.21 4.85 -22.66
C ASN A 193 -17.90 4.36 -24.07
N GLN A 194 -16.61 4.09 -24.35
CA GLN A 194 -16.15 3.60 -25.65
C GLN A 194 -16.38 2.09 -25.82
N LYS A 195 -16.12 1.28 -24.79
CA LYS A 195 -16.06 -0.18 -24.92
C LYS A 195 -17.30 -0.91 -24.39
N SER A 196 -17.93 -0.38 -23.34
CA SER A 196 -19.06 -1.08 -22.70
C SER A 196 -20.32 -1.04 -23.55
N GLU A 197 -20.90 -2.21 -23.77
CA GLU A 197 -22.17 -2.38 -24.49
C GLU A 197 -23.37 -1.91 -23.66
N GLN A 198 -23.34 -2.12 -22.34
CA GLN A 198 -24.51 -1.92 -21.47
C GLN A 198 -24.37 -0.83 -20.43
N PHE A 199 -23.17 -0.34 -20.19
CA PHE A 199 -22.89 0.70 -19.22
C PHE A 199 -22.34 1.96 -19.88
N MET A 200 -22.54 3.07 -19.18
CA MET A 200 -22.02 4.38 -19.55
C MET A 200 -21.74 5.18 -18.29
N CYS A 201 -20.88 6.17 -18.40
CA CYS A 201 -20.64 7.16 -17.35
C CYS A 201 -21.43 8.42 -17.67
N GLY A 202 -22.38 8.77 -16.80
CA GLY A 202 -23.19 9.98 -16.91
C GLY A 202 -22.56 11.18 -16.18
N ASN A 203 -23.41 12.07 -15.68
CA ASN A 203 -22.97 13.25 -14.93
C ASN A 203 -22.01 12.89 -13.78
N TYR A 204 -20.97 13.70 -13.63
CA TYR A 204 -19.89 13.49 -12.63
C TYR A 204 -19.21 12.11 -12.73
N ASN A 205 -19.16 11.53 -13.92
CA ASN A 205 -18.60 10.20 -14.21
C ASN A 205 -19.19 9.10 -13.34
N THR A 206 -20.49 9.18 -13.06
CA THR A 206 -21.19 8.13 -12.32
C THR A 206 -21.50 6.99 -13.28
N VAL A 207 -21.08 5.77 -12.92
CA VAL A 207 -21.33 4.57 -13.71
C VAL A 207 -22.80 4.20 -13.63
N GLY A 208 -23.47 4.19 -14.79
CA GLY A 208 -24.88 3.86 -14.95
C GLY A 208 -25.11 2.89 -16.10
N ARG A 209 -26.36 2.49 -16.29
CA ARG A 209 -26.78 1.62 -17.41
C ARG A 209 -27.22 2.47 -18.60
N ARG A 210 -26.90 2.01 -19.80
CA ARG A 210 -27.49 2.55 -21.03
C ARG A 210 -28.98 2.25 -21.07
N LYS A 211 -29.73 3.05 -21.84
CA LYS A 211 -31.17 2.84 -22.05
C LYS A 211 -31.41 1.44 -22.63
N ASN A 212 -32.37 0.70 -22.08
CA ASN A 212 -32.72 -0.68 -22.46
C ASN A 212 -31.65 -1.75 -22.16
N ALA A 213 -30.55 -1.42 -21.49
CA ALA A 213 -29.56 -2.41 -21.08
C ALA A 213 -30.13 -3.38 -20.03
N LYS A 214 -30.07 -4.68 -20.30
CA LYS A 214 -30.50 -5.74 -19.38
C LYS A 214 -29.51 -6.90 -19.41
N GLY A 215 -29.25 -7.49 -18.25
CA GLY A 215 -28.56 -8.78 -18.18
C GLY A 215 -27.04 -8.74 -18.30
N LYS A 216 -26.37 -7.60 -18.09
CA LYS A 216 -24.92 -7.54 -17.81
C LYS A 216 -24.59 -6.90 -16.46
N LYS A 217 -23.40 -7.18 -15.94
CA LYS A 217 -22.78 -6.60 -14.74
C LYS A 217 -21.51 -5.85 -15.14
N ILE A 218 -21.21 -4.75 -14.47
CA ILE A 218 -19.91 -4.08 -14.58
C ILE A 218 -19.20 -4.22 -13.25
N ILE A 219 -18.00 -4.80 -13.26
CA ILE A 219 -17.27 -5.11 -12.04
C ILE A 219 -15.89 -4.47 -12.04
N PHE A 220 -15.33 -4.28 -10.85
CA PHE A 220 -13.91 -4.05 -10.67
C PHE A 220 -13.29 -5.14 -9.80
N PHE A 221 -12.02 -5.44 -10.05
CA PHE A 221 -11.24 -6.39 -9.26
C PHE A 221 -9.74 -6.06 -9.34
N PHE A 222 -8.98 -6.57 -8.37
CA PHE A 222 -7.53 -6.37 -8.30
C PHE A 222 -6.78 -7.66 -8.61
N SER A 223 -5.70 -7.56 -9.38
CA SER A 223 -4.90 -8.71 -9.81
C SER A 223 -3.41 -8.37 -9.84
N ASP A 224 -2.59 -9.36 -10.21
CA ASP A 224 -1.19 -9.16 -10.61
C ASP A 224 -0.33 -8.40 -9.59
N HIS A 225 -0.35 -8.85 -8.33
CA HIS A 225 0.59 -8.31 -7.35
C HIS A 225 2.03 -8.68 -7.74
N LYS A 226 2.81 -7.68 -8.14
CA LYS A 226 4.19 -7.85 -8.59
C LYS A 226 5.16 -7.33 -7.53
N LEU A 227 6.19 -8.13 -7.26
CA LEU A 227 7.34 -7.75 -6.44
C LEU A 227 8.55 -7.66 -7.36
N SER A 228 9.10 -6.47 -7.54
CA SER A 228 10.34 -6.32 -8.30
C SER A 228 11.54 -6.48 -7.39
N SER A 229 12.49 -7.33 -7.78
CA SER A 229 13.73 -7.54 -7.03
C SER A 229 14.79 -6.48 -7.31
N VAL A 230 14.73 -5.84 -8.50
CA VAL A 230 15.73 -4.90 -9.05
C VAL A 230 15.61 -3.53 -8.39
N ASP A 231 14.40 -2.98 -8.41
CA ASP A 231 14.07 -1.67 -7.87
C ASP A 231 13.16 -1.80 -6.64
N LYS A 232 13.10 -2.97 -5.98
CA LYS A 232 12.32 -3.31 -4.75
C LYS A 232 10.87 -2.79 -4.72
N SER A 233 10.29 -2.43 -5.88
CA SER A 233 8.98 -1.82 -5.99
C SER A 233 7.88 -2.88 -5.96
N GLN A 234 6.67 -2.47 -5.62
CA GLN A 234 5.51 -3.36 -5.63
C GLN A 234 4.33 -2.68 -6.30
N THR A 235 3.58 -3.46 -7.07
CA THR A 235 2.39 -2.96 -7.79
C THR A 235 1.25 -3.95 -7.72
N ILE A 236 0.02 -3.44 -7.87
CA ILE A 236 -1.19 -4.23 -8.14
C ILE A 236 -1.88 -3.66 -9.38
N GLN A 237 -2.66 -4.47 -10.08
CA GLN A 237 -3.47 -4.05 -11.22
C GLN A 237 -4.93 -3.92 -10.82
N LEU A 238 -5.53 -2.76 -11.07
CA LEU A 238 -6.98 -2.56 -11.07
C LEU A 238 -7.53 -2.91 -12.46
N ASN A 239 -8.57 -3.73 -12.49
CA ASN A 239 -9.29 -4.10 -13.70
C ASN A 239 -10.75 -3.69 -13.58
N ILE A 240 -11.34 -3.22 -14.68
CA ILE A 240 -12.79 -3.05 -14.82
C ILE A 240 -13.26 -3.92 -15.98
N ALA A 241 -14.29 -4.74 -15.75
CA ALA A 241 -14.81 -5.68 -16.73
C ALA A 241 -16.33 -5.60 -16.85
N GLU A 242 -16.85 -5.90 -18.04
CA GLU A 242 -18.26 -6.14 -18.29
C GLU A 242 -18.51 -7.64 -18.44
N LEU A 243 -19.43 -8.19 -17.66
CA LEU A 243 -19.79 -9.60 -17.67
C LEU A 243 -21.25 -9.79 -18.09
N GLY A 244 -21.53 -10.85 -18.85
CA GLY A 244 -22.90 -11.37 -18.99
C GLY A 244 -23.47 -11.82 -17.65
N TYR A 245 -24.79 -11.74 -17.49
CA TYR A 245 -25.44 -12.14 -16.24
C TYR A 245 -25.39 -13.66 -16.02
N ASN A 246 -25.49 -14.43 -17.10
CA ASN A 246 -25.41 -15.90 -17.11
C ASN A 246 -24.17 -16.42 -17.85
N ASP A 247 -23.32 -15.54 -18.36
CA ASP A 247 -22.12 -15.93 -19.09
C ASP A 247 -21.03 -16.32 -18.09
N ASN A 248 -20.08 -17.13 -18.55
CA ASN A 248 -18.95 -17.47 -17.69
C ASN A 248 -18.04 -16.23 -17.54
N PRO A 249 -17.40 -16.03 -16.36
CA PRO A 249 -16.54 -14.87 -16.14
C PRO A 249 -15.40 -14.72 -17.15
N GLU A 250 -14.88 -15.82 -17.69
CA GLU A 250 -13.83 -15.85 -18.73
C GLU A 250 -14.26 -15.24 -20.07
N ASP A 251 -15.56 -15.19 -20.35
CA ASP A 251 -16.11 -14.56 -21.56
C ASP A 251 -16.27 -13.04 -21.40
N GLY A 252 -15.96 -12.51 -20.21
CA GLY A 252 -16.06 -11.10 -19.87
C GLY A 252 -15.07 -10.20 -20.61
N GLU A 253 -15.51 -9.01 -20.98
CA GLU A 253 -14.66 -8.01 -21.63
C GLU A 253 -13.98 -7.10 -20.60
N ILE A 254 -12.65 -6.97 -20.69
CA ILE A 254 -11.90 -5.98 -19.89
C ILE A 254 -12.00 -4.59 -20.54
N LEU A 255 -12.70 -3.68 -19.87
CA LEU A 255 -12.87 -2.31 -20.31
C LEU A 255 -11.63 -1.44 -20.00
N TYR A 256 -11.06 -1.63 -18.80
CA TYR A 256 -9.95 -0.81 -18.30
C TYR A 256 -8.95 -1.62 -17.47
N LYS A 257 -7.67 -1.25 -17.59
CA LYS A 257 -6.58 -1.70 -16.70
C LYS A 257 -5.77 -0.50 -16.20
N GLY A 258 -5.46 -0.49 -14.92
CA GLY A 258 -4.61 0.52 -14.29
C GLY A 258 -3.61 -0.11 -13.33
N ILE A 259 -2.36 0.33 -13.38
CA ILE A 259 -1.32 -0.10 -12.44
C ILE A 259 -1.31 0.86 -11.25
N ILE A 260 -1.28 0.30 -10.05
CA ILE A 260 -1.21 1.03 -8.79
C ILE A 260 0.11 0.67 -8.10
N ASP A 261 0.96 1.68 -7.91
CA ASP A 261 2.19 1.54 -7.13
C ASP A 261 1.89 1.54 -5.63
N ILE A 262 2.50 0.59 -4.91
CA ILE A 262 2.38 0.47 -3.46
C ILE A 262 3.35 1.45 -2.78
N ASP A 263 2.80 2.43 -2.07
CA ASP A 263 3.53 3.35 -1.20
C ASP A 263 3.39 2.92 0.26
N ASN A 264 4.46 2.37 0.84
CA ASN A 264 4.47 1.89 2.22
C ASN A 264 4.41 2.99 3.30
N THR A 265 4.28 4.26 2.90
CA THR A 265 4.22 5.40 3.82
C THR A 265 2.82 6.00 3.92
N ILE A 266 1.95 5.74 2.94
CA ILE A 266 0.75 6.54 2.73
C ILE A 266 -0.22 6.51 3.91
N PHE A 267 -0.47 5.35 4.51
CA PHE A 267 -1.51 5.24 5.53
C PHE A 267 -1.10 5.91 6.85
N ASP A 268 0.11 5.62 7.33
CA ASP A 268 0.64 6.23 8.54
C ASP A 268 0.80 7.75 8.38
N ASN A 269 1.20 8.22 7.19
CA ASN A 269 1.23 9.65 6.86
C ASN A 269 -0.13 10.32 7.01
N TYR A 270 -1.19 9.70 6.50
CA TYR A 270 -2.55 10.23 6.62
C TYR A 270 -3.05 10.23 8.07
N ILE A 271 -2.80 9.15 8.82
CA ILE A 271 -3.15 9.06 10.25
C ILE A 271 -2.44 10.15 11.05
N ARG A 272 -1.14 10.34 10.83
CA ARG A 272 -0.36 11.40 11.47
C ARG A 272 -0.91 12.78 11.15
N ASN A 273 -1.15 13.07 9.88
CA ASN A 273 -1.65 14.38 9.47
C ASN A 273 -3.02 14.65 10.10
N LYS A 274 -3.92 13.66 10.15
CA LYS A 274 -5.19 13.78 10.88
C LYS A 274 -4.96 14.10 12.35
N ASN A 275 -4.09 13.34 13.04
CA ASN A 275 -3.81 13.55 14.46
C ASN A 275 -3.19 14.93 14.73
N ASN A 276 -2.27 15.39 13.89
CA ASN A 276 -1.65 16.72 13.99
C ASN A 276 -2.69 17.83 13.84
N MET A 277 -3.60 17.71 12.86
CA MET A 277 -4.68 18.69 12.66
C MET A 277 -5.65 18.71 13.84
N LEU A 278 -6.00 17.53 14.39
CA LEU A 278 -6.84 17.44 15.58
C LEU A 278 -6.15 18.04 16.81
N SER A 279 -4.85 17.78 17.00
CA SER A 279 -4.07 18.38 18.09
C SER A 279 -3.99 19.90 17.96
N LEU A 280 -3.80 20.40 16.74
CA LEU A 280 -3.80 21.84 16.47
C LEU A 280 -5.15 22.46 16.84
N ALA A 281 -6.26 21.90 16.37
CA ALA A 281 -7.60 22.37 16.72
C ALA A 281 -7.83 22.39 18.23
N LYS A 282 -7.51 21.29 18.93
CA LYS A 282 -7.61 21.18 20.41
C LYS A 282 -6.73 22.16 21.18
N SER A 283 -5.66 22.67 20.57
CA SER A 283 -4.80 23.69 21.20
C SER A 283 -5.32 25.12 21.01
N LYS A 284 -6.37 25.31 20.21
CA LYS A 284 -6.94 26.62 19.87
C LYS A 284 -8.38 26.79 20.37
N LEU A 285 -9.11 25.69 20.54
CA LEU A 285 -10.46 25.61 21.08
C LEU A 285 -10.44 24.88 22.42
#